data_AF-A0A838JFE3-F1
#
_entry.id   AF-A0A838JFE3-F1
#
_cell.length_a   1.000
_cell.length_b   1.000
_cell.length_c   1.000
_cell.angle_alpha   90.00
_cell.angle_beta   90.00
_cell.angle_gamma   90.00
#
_symmetry.space_group_name_H-M   'P 1'
#
loop_
_entity.id
_entity.type
_entity.pdbx_description
1 polymer ?
#
loop_
_entity_poly.entity_id
_entity_poly.type
_entity_poly.pdbx_seq_one_letter_code
_entity_poly.pdbx_strand_id
1 'polypeptide(L)'
;MTRGLAPFTFSSEVLPAPSTDALEPGHYQAVHFRMPADQRPWYLEKIEVWFAGRDEVILVASGLSVLGEGFIVMEWEECEIDPLFLKILEHEEAVTDICVYIRSEEVE
;
A
#
# COMPACT_ATOMS: atom_id res chain seq x y z
N MET A 1 7.77 -45.04 25.67
CA MET A 1 7.54 -44.57 24.28
C MET A 1 7.59 -43.05 24.30
N THR A 2 8.74 -42.46 24.01
CA THR A 2 8.95 -41.00 23.97
C THR A 2 8.63 -40.51 22.57
N ARG A 3 7.54 -39.72 22.42
CA ARG A 3 7.23 -39.03 21.17
C ARG A 3 8.28 -37.94 20.95
N GLY A 4 9.14 -38.13 19.95
CA GLY A 4 10.07 -37.10 19.50
C GLY A 4 9.30 -35.92 18.94
N LEU A 5 9.47 -34.74 19.54
CA LEU A 5 9.07 -33.48 18.93
C LEU A 5 10.03 -33.20 17.78
N ALA A 6 9.50 -33.14 16.57
CA ALA A 6 10.26 -32.68 15.40
C ALA A 6 10.65 -31.20 15.61
N PRO A 7 11.91 -30.82 15.39
CA PRO A 7 12.29 -29.41 15.39
C PRO A 7 11.59 -28.73 14.21
N PHE A 8 10.68 -27.82 14.50
CA PHE A 8 10.08 -26.94 13.51
C PHE A 8 10.98 -25.72 13.34
N THR A 9 11.61 -25.59 12.19
CA THR A 9 12.36 -24.39 11.83
C THR A 9 11.39 -23.43 11.16
N PHE A 10 11.12 -22.30 11.80
CA PHE A 10 10.36 -21.21 11.18
C PHE A 10 11.22 -20.63 10.05
N SER A 11 10.92 -21.01 8.80
CA SER A 11 11.47 -20.32 7.64
C SER A 11 10.71 -19.01 7.53
N SER A 12 11.21 -17.97 8.22
CA SER A 12 10.75 -16.62 7.95
C SER A 12 11.06 -16.35 6.49
N GLU A 13 10.03 -16.22 5.65
CA GLU A 13 10.21 -15.46 4.42
C GLU A 13 10.85 -14.13 4.83
N VAL A 14 11.95 -13.79 4.16
CA VAL A 14 12.67 -12.55 4.44
C VAL A 14 11.69 -11.44 4.07
N LEU A 15 11.16 -10.74 5.08
CA LEU A 15 10.35 -9.56 4.85
C LEU A 15 11.21 -8.57 4.03
N PRO A 16 10.62 -7.91 3.01
CA PRO A 16 11.34 -6.87 2.31
C PRO A 16 11.85 -5.85 3.33
N ALA A 17 13.14 -5.51 3.25
CA ALA A 17 13.65 -4.41 4.05
C ALA A 17 12.88 -3.14 3.68
N PRO A 18 12.52 -2.29 4.63
CA PRO A 18 11.96 -0.98 4.30
C PRO A 18 12.99 -0.26 3.43
N SER A 19 12.68 -0.03 2.15
CA SER A 19 13.42 0.92 1.35
C SER A 19 12.97 2.31 1.80
N THR A 20 13.92 3.11 2.27
CA THR A 20 13.71 4.55 2.46
C THR A 20 14.59 5.25 1.43
N ASP A 21 14.51 4.78 0.19
CA ASP A 21 15.19 5.46 -0.89
C ASP A 21 14.44 6.79 -1.09
N ALA A 22 15.11 7.86 -0.68
CA ALA A 22 14.57 9.20 -0.79
C ALA A 22 14.43 9.51 -2.28
N LEU A 23 13.23 9.92 -2.69
CA LEU A 23 13.03 10.50 -4.01
C LEU A 23 13.60 11.93 -4.02
N GLU A 24 13.81 12.47 -5.22
CA GLU A 24 14.21 13.88 -5.33
C GLU A 24 13.11 14.78 -4.75
N PRO A 25 13.48 15.89 -4.07
CA PRO A 25 12.50 16.83 -3.54
C PRO A 25 11.45 17.24 -4.57
N GLY A 26 10.18 17.32 -4.14
CA GLY A 26 9.04 17.60 -5.03
C GLY A 26 8.61 16.42 -5.92
N HIS A 27 9.17 15.22 -5.74
CA HIS A 27 8.64 13.99 -6.35
C HIS A 27 7.80 13.20 -5.35
N TYR A 28 6.76 12.57 -5.88
CA TYR A 28 5.84 11.74 -5.15
C TYR A 28 5.76 10.38 -5.82
N GLN A 29 5.80 9.31 -5.02
CA GLN A 29 5.38 8.00 -5.50
C GLN A 29 3.92 7.76 -5.15
N ALA A 30 3.14 7.38 -6.14
CA ALA A 30 1.70 7.22 -6.02
C ALA A 30 1.28 5.78 -6.27
N VAL A 31 0.25 5.35 -5.57
CA VAL A 31 -0.47 4.10 -5.85
C VAL A 31 -1.95 4.37 -5.98
N HIS A 32 -2.50 3.93 -7.10
CA HIS A 32 -3.92 3.87 -7.38
C HIS A 32 -4.34 2.41 -7.41
N PHE A 33 -5.33 2.03 -6.61
CA PHE A 33 -5.86 0.67 -6.63
C PHE A 33 -7.38 0.67 -6.62
N ARG A 34 -7.95 -0.40 -7.19
CA ARG A 34 -9.40 -0.58 -7.39
C ARG A 34 -9.92 -1.79 -6.61
N MET A 35 -11.18 -1.72 -6.20
CA MET A 35 -11.85 -2.73 -5.36
C MET A 35 -13.38 -2.70 -5.58
N PRO A 36 -14.14 -3.69 -5.09
CA PRO A 36 -15.60 -3.58 -4.96
C PRO A 36 -16.01 -2.35 -4.14
N ALA A 37 -17.09 -1.68 -4.56
CA ALA A 37 -17.54 -0.42 -3.95
C ALA A 37 -17.88 -0.53 -2.46
N ASP A 38 -18.40 -1.68 -2.03
CA ASP A 38 -18.77 -1.99 -0.66
C ASP A 38 -17.55 -2.21 0.25
N GLN A 39 -16.39 -2.56 -0.33
CA GLN A 39 -15.14 -2.70 0.41
C GLN A 39 -14.40 -1.38 0.63
N ARG A 40 -14.69 -0.34 -0.17
CA ARG A 40 -13.99 0.96 -0.08
C ARG A 40 -14.00 1.58 1.33
N PRO A 41 -15.12 1.63 2.08
CA PRO A 41 -15.11 2.18 3.44
C PRO A 41 -14.17 1.41 4.37
N TRP A 42 -14.10 0.08 4.23
CA TRP A 42 -13.23 -0.76 5.04
C TRP A 42 -11.74 -0.47 4.77
N TYR A 43 -11.34 -0.32 3.50
CA TYR A 43 -9.96 0.08 3.18
C TYR A 43 -9.60 1.46 3.68
N LEU A 44 -10.53 2.43 3.57
CA LEU A 44 -10.28 3.79 4.08
C LEU A 44 -10.00 3.77 5.58
N GLU A 45 -10.80 3.06 6.37
CA GLU A 45 -10.56 2.89 7.81
C GLU A 45 -9.21 2.23 8.11
N LYS A 46 -8.81 1.23 7.31
CA LYS A 46 -7.51 0.56 7.47
C LYS A 46 -6.34 1.49 7.18
N ILE A 47 -6.42 2.24 6.10
CA ILE A 47 -5.39 3.20 5.68
C ILE A 47 -5.20 4.29 6.72
N GLU A 48 -6.30 4.85 7.23
CA GLU A 48 -6.26 5.85 8.31
C GLU A 48 -5.52 5.33 9.54
N VAL A 49 -5.72 4.05 9.90
CA VAL A 49 -5.05 3.43 11.04
C VAL A 49 -3.59 3.07 10.74
N TRP A 50 -3.31 2.51 9.57
CA TRP A 50 -1.97 2.05 9.19
C TRP A 50 -0.98 3.20 9.02
N PHE A 51 -1.44 4.33 8.51
CA PHE A 51 -0.60 5.50 8.23
C PHE A 51 -0.86 6.66 9.21
N ALA A 52 -1.51 6.37 10.35
CA ALA A 52 -1.70 7.34 11.41
C ALA A 52 -0.35 7.91 11.89
N GLY A 53 -0.17 9.23 11.75
CA GLY A 53 1.04 9.94 12.17
C GLY A 53 2.21 9.85 11.19
N ARG A 54 1.97 9.38 9.97
CA ARG A 54 2.94 9.42 8.86
C ARG A 54 2.57 10.57 7.92
N ASP A 55 3.14 11.74 8.17
CA ASP A 55 2.84 12.96 7.43
C ASP A 55 3.28 12.89 5.96
N GLU A 56 4.25 12.02 5.65
CA GLU A 56 4.72 11.77 4.29
C GLU A 56 3.73 10.98 3.42
N VAL A 57 2.70 10.37 4.04
CA VAL A 57 1.70 9.54 3.35
C VAL A 57 0.38 10.29 3.22
N ILE A 58 -0.01 10.58 1.99
CA ILE A 58 -1.12 11.47 1.66
C ILE A 58 -2.23 10.66 0.98
N LEU A 59 -3.44 10.71 1.53
CA LEU A 59 -4.64 10.24 0.82
C LEU A 59 -5.10 11.33 -0.15
N VAL A 60 -4.85 11.14 -1.45
CA VAL A 60 -5.12 12.14 -2.49
C VAL A 60 -6.57 12.08 -2.97
N ALA A 61 -7.09 10.88 -3.20
CA ALA A 61 -8.44 10.70 -3.70
C ALA A 61 -9.02 9.35 -3.27
N SER A 62 -10.34 9.32 -3.11
CA SER A 62 -11.10 8.08 -3.06
C SER A 62 -12.50 8.29 -3.61
N GLY A 63 -13.10 7.24 -4.16
CA GLY A 63 -14.44 7.36 -4.72
C GLY A 63 -14.91 6.12 -5.46
N LEU A 64 -15.87 6.32 -6.34
CA LEU A 64 -16.37 5.30 -7.26
C LEU A 64 -15.99 5.69 -8.68
N SER A 65 -15.52 4.72 -9.46
CA SER A 65 -15.28 4.88 -10.89
C SER A 65 -16.60 4.99 -11.65
N VAL A 66 -16.54 5.35 -12.93
CA VAL A 66 -17.71 5.37 -13.83
C VAL A 66 -18.35 3.99 -14.00
N LEU A 67 -17.62 2.91 -13.70
CA LEU A 67 -18.10 1.52 -13.74
C LEU A 67 -18.67 1.06 -12.39
N GLY A 68 -18.66 1.92 -11.36
CA GLY A 68 -19.14 1.60 -10.02
C GLY A 68 -18.13 0.84 -9.15
N GLU A 69 -16.86 0.73 -9.56
CA GLU A 69 -15.80 0.15 -8.73
C GLU A 69 -15.29 1.20 -7.73
N GLY A 70 -14.98 0.79 -6.51
CA GLY A 70 -14.26 1.63 -5.56
C GLY A 70 -12.82 1.87 -6.01
N PHE A 71 -12.29 3.06 -5.75
CA PHE A 71 -10.88 3.38 -5.95
C PHE A 71 -10.33 4.19 -4.79
N ILE A 72 -9.01 4.06 -4.58
CA ILE A 72 -8.22 4.84 -3.63
C ILE A 72 -6.91 5.23 -4.32
N VAL A 73 -6.48 6.48 -4.14
CA VAL A 73 -5.20 7.02 -4.57
C VAL A 73 -4.46 7.55 -3.37
N MET A 74 -3.25 7.05 -3.16
CA MET A 74 -2.35 7.47 -2.08
C MET A 74 -0.99 7.87 -2.64
N GLU A 75 -0.32 8.77 -1.96
CA GLU A 75 0.99 9.28 -2.35
C GLU A 75 1.97 9.34 -1.18
N TRP A 76 3.24 9.13 -1.51
CA TRP A 76 4.39 9.22 -0.63
C TRP A 76 5.24 10.39 -1.10
N GLU A 77 5.35 11.42 -0.27
CA GLU A 77 6.15 12.62 -0.54
C GLU A 77 7.65 12.31 -0.32
N GLU A 78 8.47 12.59 -1.33
CA GLU A 78 9.93 12.48 -1.29
C GLU A 78 10.48 11.11 -0.86
N CYS A 79 9.66 10.06 -0.93
CA CYS A 79 10.04 8.70 -0.57
C CYS A 79 9.29 7.64 -1.38
N GLU A 80 9.83 6.43 -1.37
CA GLU A 80 9.16 5.27 -1.94
C GLU A 80 8.00 4.78 -1.07
N ILE A 81 6.98 4.22 -1.72
CA ILE A 81 5.92 3.44 -1.12
C ILE A 81 6.56 2.23 -0.45
N ASP A 82 6.12 1.95 0.77
CA ASP A 82 6.53 0.77 1.51
C ASP A 82 6.31 -0.52 0.68
N PRO A 83 7.36 -1.29 0.34
CA PRO A 83 7.21 -2.52 -0.41
C PRO A 83 6.27 -3.54 0.26
N LEU A 84 6.18 -3.53 1.60
CA LEU A 84 5.23 -4.37 2.33
C LEU A 84 3.79 -3.97 2.03
N PHE A 85 3.49 -2.67 1.94
CA PHE A 85 2.16 -2.19 1.59
C PHE A 85 1.76 -2.64 0.18
N LEU A 86 2.67 -2.53 -0.79
CA LEU A 86 2.42 -3.05 -2.14
C LEU A 86 2.17 -4.56 -2.13
N LYS A 87 2.94 -5.32 -1.36
CA LYS A 87 2.73 -6.77 -1.22
C LYS A 87 1.39 -7.10 -0.56
N ILE A 88 0.96 -6.34 0.44
CA ILE A 88 -0.37 -6.50 1.05
C ILE A 88 -1.45 -6.30 -0.01
N LEU A 89 -1.37 -5.22 -0.80
CA LEU A 89 -2.36 -4.96 -1.87
C LEU A 89 -2.37 -6.05 -2.93
N GLU A 90 -1.20 -6.55 -3.35
CA GLU A 90 -1.08 -7.62 -4.35
C GLU A 90 -1.71 -8.95 -3.90
N HIS A 91 -1.76 -9.23 -2.60
CA HIS A 91 -2.29 -10.47 -2.04
C HIS A 91 -3.74 -10.35 -1.55
N GLU A 92 -4.30 -9.16 -1.64
CA GLU A 92 -5.64 -8.88 -1.13
C GLU A 92 -6.70 -9.20 -2.19
N GLU A 93 -7.57 -10.16 -1.90
CA GLU A 93 -8.50 -10.74 -2.88
C GLU A 93 -9.50 -9.71 -3.45
N ALA A 94 -9.84 -8.70 -2.67
CA ALA A 94 -10.76 -7.65 -3.09
C ALA A 94 -10.10 -6.57 -3.97
N VAL A 95 -8.77 -6.53 -4.07
CA VAL A 95 -8.08 -5.58 -4.95
C VAL A 95 -8.07 -6.12 -6.38
N THR A 96 -8.68 -5.39 -7.31
CA THR A 96 -8.87 -5.85 -8.70
C THR A 96 -7.81 -5.30 -9.65
N ASP A 97 -7.16 -4.19 -9.29
CA ASP A 97 -6.15 -3.53 -10.10
C ASP A 97 -5.27 -2.64 -9.23
N ILE A 98 -3.98 -2.56 -9.57
CA ILE A 98 -2.99 -1.73 -8.87
C ILE A 98 -2.13 -1.05 -9.94
N CYS A 99 -1.99 0.26 -9.83
CA CYS A 99 -1.12 1.07 -10.66
C CYS A 99 -0.21 1.91 -9.76
N VAL A 100 1.09 1.74 -9.90
CA VAL A 100 2.11 2.56 -9.23
C VAL A 100 2.74 3.49 -10.25
N TYR A 101 2.87 4.77 -9.91
CA TYR A 101 3.46 5.77 -10.78
C TYR A 101 4.23 6.81 -9.96
N ILE A 102 5.10 7.56 -10.62
CA ILE A 102 5.80 8.70 -10.03
C ILE A 102 5.22 9.96 -10.65
N ARG A 103 4.96 10.98 -9.84
CA ARG A 103 4.66 12.32 -10.32
C ARG A 103 5.64 13.32 -9.70
N SER A 104 5.95 14.37 -10.43
CA SER A 104 6.63 15.56 -9.89
C SER A 104 5.59 16.64 -9.62
N GLU A 105 5.87 17.50 -8.66
CA GLU A 105 5.17 18.78 -8.52
C GLU A 105 5.44 19.62 -9.77
N GLU A 106 4.38 20.01 -10.48
CA GLU A 106 4.52 20.98 -11.58
C GLU A 106 4.77 22.35 -10.94
N VAL A 107 5.98 22.87 -11.10
CA VAL A 107 6.29 24.25 -10.74
C VAL A 107 5.64 25.15 -11.79
N GLU A 108 4.48 25.73 -11.50
CA GLU A 108 3.89 26.83 -12.28
C GLU A 108 4.75 28.10 -12.25
#